data_AF-A0A956HT64-F1
#
_entry.id   AF-A0A956HT64-F1
#
_cell.length_a   1.000
_cell.length_b   1.000
_cell.length_c   1.000
_cell.angle_alpha   90.00
_cell.angle_beta   90.00
_cell.angle_gamma   90.00
#
_symmetry.space_group_name_H-M   'P 1'
#
loop_
_entity.id
_entity.type
_entity.pdbx_description
1 polymer ?
#
loop_
_entity_poly.entity_id
_entity_poly.type
_entity_poly.pdbx_seq_one_letter_code
_entity_poly.pdbx_strand_id
1 'polypeptide(L)'
;TTETGTDTGTETGTDTGTDTGTDTGTDTGTDTDTGGQLDTDIEVVITADNAYGFGYGTEGGLANYYGGIENTTAGQIFNCNGGPELYNIAAAEAENATYLYIIAWADAAVTQGVIARFRRDGGLMGFGEAVLTGDEGWEVCATGVNYNPGSGGPPLDVVNAQIQICNVDGGNPQTSSVGWVDEVGTAFGAVAVGEDNTTPYAGGPQPGNEFPLVCQNVMPAEAKWMWFNWDPQTVIWPQTSPFLWPGGQNPDHQFLIFRLAADLIPNPQ
;
A
#
# COMPACT_ATOMS: atom_id res chain seq x y z
N THR A 1 -30.39 13.64 53.09
CA THR A 1 -29.98 15.03 53.31
C THR A 1 -28.50 15.12 53.00
N THR A 2 -28.15 15.95 52.03
CA THR A 2 -26.79 16.16 51.54
C THR A 2 -26.35 17.55 52.01
N GLU A 3 -25.24 17.66 52.73
CA GLU A 3 -24.42 18.88 52.90
C GLU A 3 -22.95 18.40 53.02
N THR A 4 -22.07 18.59 52.02
CA THR A 4 -21.22 19.76 51.68
C THR A 4 -20.41 20.35 52.83
N GLY A 5 -19.07 20.32 52.71
CA GLY A 5 -18.16 21.10 53.55
C GLY A 5 -16.71 20.61 53.54
N THR A 6 -15.94 21.12 52.57
CA THR A 6 -14.47 21.02 52.41
C THR A 6 -13.73 21.79 53.51
N ASP A 7 -12.50 21.36 53.85
CA ASP A 7 -11.24 22.16 53.89
C ASP A 7 -10.26 21.57 54.93
N THR A 8 -9.22 20.89 54.45
CA THR A 8 -8.06 20.46 55.25
C THR A 8 -6.83 21.19 54.71
N GLY A 9 -6.56 22.37 55.28
CA GLY A 9 -5.28 23.04 55.14
C GLY A 9 -4.25 22.42 56.09
N THR A 10 -3.08 22.06 55.56
CA THR A 10 -1.89 21.76 56.37
C THR A 10 -0.65 22.39 55.73
N GLU A 11 -0.25 23.48 56.39
CA GLU A 11 1.09 24.01 56.66
C GLU A 11 2.18 24.04 55.58
N THR A 12 2.50 25.28 55.21
CA THR A 12 3.75 25.78 54.64
C THR A 12 4.95 25.47 55.54
N GLY A 13 5.89 24.67 55.02
CA GLY A 13 7.25 24.55 55.53
C GLY A 13 8.25 24.71 54.38
N THR A 14 8.81 25.91 54.22
CA THR A 14 9.98 26.17 53.37
C THR A 14 11.22 25.62 54.07
N ASP A 15 11.72 24.48 53.60
CA ASP A 15 12.97 23.90 54.08
C ASP A 15 14.13 24.44 53.23
N THR A 16 14.81 25.47 53.72
CA THR A 16 16.09 25.94 53.18
C THR A 16 17.23 25.20 53.86
N GLY A 17 17.39 23.92 53.51
CA GLY A 17 18.54 23.09 53.85
C GLY A 17 19.49 23.03 52.67
N THR A 18 20.68 23.63 52.80
CA THR A 18 21.79 23.44 51.85
C THR A 18 22.43 22.08 52.15
N ASP A 19 21.98 21.04 51.48
CA ASP A 19 22.56 19.71 51.61
C ASP A 19 23.77 19.58 50.67
N THR A 20 24.97 19.72 51.24
CA THR A 20 26.24 19.38 50.58
C THR A 20 26.50 17.87 50.71
N GLY A 21 25.57 17.07 50.22
CA GLY A 21 25.70 15.63 50.04
C GLY A 21 26.28 15.33 48.67
N THR A 22 27.49 14.76 48.63
CA THR A 22 28.06 14.15 47.43
C THR A 22 27.22 12.92 47.08
N ASP A 23 26.19 13.11 46.26
CA ASP A 23 25.39 12.00 45.75
C ASP A 23 26.20 11.28 44.66
N THR A 24 26.90 10.22 45.06
CA THR A 24 27.45 9.21 44.13
C THR A 24 26.38 8.20 43.74
N GLY A 25 25.15 8.67 43.56
CA GLY A 25 24.10 7.95 42.85
C GLY A 25 24.49 7.89 41.38
N THR A 26 24.81 6.68 40.91
CA THR A 26 24.76 6.36 39.49
C THR A 26 23.36 6.71 39.02
N ASP A 27 23.22 7.84 38.33
CA ASP A 27 22.02 8.18 37.59
C ASP A 27 21.96 7.22 36.39
N THR A 28 21.57 5.98 36.66
CA THR A 28 20.87 5.15 35.69
C THR A 28 19.45 5.68 35.60
N GLY A 29 19.32 6.96 35.25
CA GLY A 29 18.24 7.40 34.41
C GLY A 29 18.31 6.52 33.17
N THR A 30 17.63 5.37 33.25
CA THR A 30 16.74 4.94 32.18
C THR A 30 15.94 6.18 31.83
N ASP A 31 16.53 6.97 30.94
CA ASP A 31 15.78 7.69 29.95
C ASP A 31 14.80 6.63 29.46
N THR A 32 13.57 6.82 29.88
CA THR A 32 12.47 6.02 29.41
C THR A 32 12.32 6.55 28.01
N ASP A 33 13.18 6.07 27.11
CA ASP A 33 12.74 5.70 25.79
C ASP A 33 11.43 4.99 26.06
N THR A 34 10.32 5.73 25.87
CA THR A 34 9.17 5.24 25.15
C THR A 34 9.75 4.39 24.05
N GLY A 35 9.96 3.11 24.36
CA GLY A 35 10.66 2.17 23.51
C GLY A 35 9.86 2.11 22.25
N GLY A 36 10.24 2.96 21.29
CA GLY A 36 9.78 2.94 19.93
C GLY A 36 10.03 1.52 19.53
N GLN A 37 8.93 0.80 19.32
CA GLN A 37 8.97 -0.53 18.78
C GLN A 37 10.00 -0.51 17.66
N LEU A 38 11.03 -1.35 17.78
CA LEU A 38 12.06 -1.42 16.75
C LEU A 38 11.30 -1.69 15.45
N ASP A 39 11.27 -0.67 14.61
CA ASP A 39 10.68 -0.76 13.30
C ASP A 39 11.46 -1.87 12.61
N THR A 40 10.80 -2.98 12.35
CA THR A 40 11.43 -4.13 11.73
C THR A 40 11.31 -4.06 10.22
N ASP A 41 12.19 -4.80 9.54
CA ASP A 41 12.20 -4.87 8.08
C ASP A 41 10.83 -5.33 7.56
N ILE A 42 10.51 -4.93 6.33
CA ILE A 42 9.21 -5.21 5.71
C ILE A 42 9.41 -6.23 4.60
N GLU A 43 8.75 -7.37 4.75
CA GLU A 43 8.67 -8.38 3.72
C GLU A 43 7.53 -8.05 2.75
N VAL A 44 7.87 -7.95 1.47
CA VAL A 44 6.93 -7.66 0.40
C VAL A 44 6.90 -8.83 -0.58
N VAL A 45 5.70 -9.33 -0.87
CA VAL A 45 5.45 -10.21 -2.03
C VAL A 45 4.56 -9.41 -2.96
N ILE A 46 4.93 -9.27 -4.22
CA ILE A 46 4.13 -8.51 -5.19
C ILE A 46 4.30 -9.11 -6.57
N THR A 47 3.24 -9.05 -7.36
CA THR A 47 3.32 -9.22 -8.81
C THR A 47 2.19 -8.42 -9.47
N ALA A 48 2.30 -8.22 -10.77
CA ALA A 48 1.25 -7.63 -11.57
C ALA A 48 1.16 -8.36 -12.90
N ASP A 49 -0.04 -8.35 -13.47
CA ASP A 49 -0.16 -8.67 -14.88
C ASP A 49 0.40 -7.50 -15.68
N ASN A 50 1.50 -7.80 -16.40
CA ASN A 50 2.41 -6.89 -17.08
C ASN A 50 3.45 -6.17 -16.22
N ALA A 51 3.12 -5.15 -15.42
CA ALA A 51 4.21 -4.38 -14.81
C ALA A 51 3.87 -3.66 -13.51
N TYR A 52 4.88 -3.58 -12.64
CA TYR A 52 4.78 -2.84 -11.39
C TYR A 52 6.10 -2.24 -10.90
N GLY A 53 5.97 -1.25 -10.02
CA GLY A 53 6.95 -0.81 -9.05
C GLY A 53 6.25 -0.51 -7.73
N PHE A 54 6.99 -0.28 -6.65
CA PHE A 54 6.42 0.15 -5.38
C PHE A 54 7.44 0.93 -4.56
N GLY A 55 6.97 1.62 -3.53
CA GLY A 55 7.85 2.36 -2.64
C GLY A 55 7.13 2.96 -1.45
N TYR A 56 7.91 3.56 -0.57
CA TYR A 56 7.42 4.27 0.60
C TYR A 56 7.69 5.75 0.41
N GLY A 57 6.85 6.59 1.01
CA GLY A 57 6.95 8.03 0.83
C GLY A 57 5.96 8.81 1.67
N THR A 58 5.88 10.10 1.38
CA THR A 58 4.90 10.98 2.00
C THR A 58 3.87 11.42 0.98
N GLU A 59 2.90 12.25 1.37
CA GLU A 59 2.02 12.96 0.42
C GLU A 59 2.80 13.69 -0.69
N GLY A 60 4.06 14.07 -0.43
CA GLY A 60 4.95 14.71 -1.40
C GLY A 60 5.43 13.79 -2.54
N GLY A 61 5.35 12.47 -2.36
CA GLY A 61 5.85 11.48 -3.31
C GLY A 61 6.67 10.36 -2.64
N LEU A 62 7.12 9.43 -3.47
CA LEU A 62 7.99 8.31 -3.08
C LEU A 62 9.39 8.82 -2.70
N ALA A 63 9.91 8.31 -1.59
CA ALA A 63 11.29 8.49 -1.16
C ALA A 63 12.22 7.43 -1.79
N ASN A 64 11.69 6.22 -1.98
CA ASN A 64 12.38 5.06 -2.54
C ASN A 64 11.50 4.41 -3.63
N TYR A 65 12.15 3.72 -4.57
CA TYR A 65 11.46 3.03 -5.66
C TYR A 65 12.08 1.66 -5.89
N TYR A 66 11.29 0.62 -5.67
CA TYR A 66 11.63 -0.79 -5.88
C TYR A 66 10.79 -1.37 -7.01
N GLY A 67 11.27 -2.46 -7.60
CA GLY A 67 10.61 -3.06 -8.76
C GLY A 67 11.00 -2.32 -10.05
N GLY A 68 10.01 -1.90 -10.83
CA GLY A 68 10.22 -1.60 -12.25
C GLY A 68 10.21 -2.87 -13.10
N ILE A 69 9.53 -3.90 -12.62
CA ILE A 69 9.47 -5.20 -13.28
C ILE A 69 8.40 -5.16 -14.36
N GLU A 70 8.75 -5.70 -15.53
CA GLU A 70 7.86 -5.87 -16.67
C GLU A 70 7.80 -7.37 -17.00
N ASN A 71 6.78 -8.02 -16.48
CA ASN A 71 6.40 -9.40 -16.76
C ASN A 71 5.97 -9.52 -18.22
N THR A 72 6.60 -10.47 -18.92
CA THR A 72 6.36 -10.76 -20.35
C THR A 72 5.74 -12.14 -20.57
N THR A 73 5.65 -12.95 -19.52
CA THR A 73 5.12 -14.30 -19.57
C THR A 73 4.26 -14.58 -18.35
N ALA A 74 3.23 -15.42 -18.50
CA ALA A 74 2.41 -15.91 -17.38
C ALA A 74 3.26 -16.55 -16.26
N GLY A 75 4.39 -17.19 -16.63
CA GLY A 75 5.28 -17.77 -15.64
C GLY A 75 5.91 -16.75 -14.70
N GLN A 76 6.14 -15.52 -15.16
CA GLN A 76 6.67 -14.42 -14.35
C GLN A 76 5.65 -13.81 -13.39
N ILE A 77 4.38 -14.19 -13.54
CA ILE A 77 3.28 -13.67 -12.71
C ILE A 77 2.83 -14.75 -11.72
N PHE A 78 2.65 -15.98 -12.22
CA PHE A 78 1.91 -17.01 -11.48
C PHE A 78 2.79 -18.13 -10.89
N ASN A 79 3.97 -18.41 -11.45
CA ASN A 79 4.74 -19.59 -11.02
C ASN A 79 5.46 -19.39 -9.69
N CYS A 80 5.65 -20.48 -8.94
CA CYS A 80 6.48 -20.43 -7.73
C CYS A 80 7.98 -20.30 -7.98
N ASN A 81 8.43 -20.48 -9.21
CA ASN A 81 9.80 -20.28 -9.61
C ASN A 81 9.85 -19.16 -10.65
N GLY A 82 10.22 -17.96 -10.20
CA GLY A 82 10.30 -16.77 -11.03
C GLY A 82 8.99 -16.03 -11.25
N GLY A 83 7.92 -16.35 -10.50
CA GLY A 83 6.69 -15.55 -10.44
C GLY A 83 6.82 -14.41 -9.43
N PRO A 84 5.92 -14.28 -8.43
CA PRO A 84 5.92 -13.12 -7.54
C PRO A 84 7.27 -12.83 -6.93
N GLU A 85 7.64 -11.57 -7.00
CA GLU A 85 8.89 -11.08 -6.48
C GLU A 85 8.80 -10.90 -4.97
N LEU A 86 9.90 -11.25 -4.30
CA LEU A 86 10.05 -11.13 -2.87
C LEU A 86 11.10 -10.07 -2.56
N TYR A 87 10.73 -9.10 -1.72
CA TYR A 87 11.64 -8.06 -1.25
C TYR A 87 11.71 -8.08 0.27
N ASN A 88 12.89 -7.78 0.81
CA ASN A 88 13.06 -7.45 2.22
C ASN A 88 13.54 -6.00 2.29
N ILE A 89 12.67 -5.11 2.75
CA ILE A 89 12.90 -3.67 2.79
C ILE A 89 13.36 -3.29 4.19
N ALA A 90 14.47 -2.57 4.29
CA ALA A 90 14.96 -2.09 5.57
C ALA A 90 13.92 -1.18 6.23
N ALA A 91 13.67 -1.35 7.52
CA ALA A 91 12.65 -0.59 8.22
C ALA A 91 12.81 0.94 8.11
N ALA A 92 14.06 1.41 8.08
CA ALA A 92 14.42 2.82 7.92
C ALA A 92 13.89 3.46 6.62
N GLU A 93 13.61 2.66 5.59
CA GLU A 93 13.04 3.13 4.32
C GLU A 93 11.56 3.53 4.46
N ALA A 94 10.87 3.00 5.48
CA ALA A 94 9.47 3.30 5.78
C ALA A 94 9.28 4.17 7.04
N GLU A 95 10.33 4.45 7.81
CA GLU A 95 10.27 5.12 9.12
C GLU A 95 9.54 6.48 9.09
N ASN A 96 9.72 7.25 8.00
CA ASN A 96 9.09 8.56 7.82
C ASN A 96 8.00 8.55 6.74
N ALA A 97 7.59 7.37 6.29
CA ALA A 97 6.57 7.24 5.26
C ALA A 97 5.19 7.46 5.86
N THR A 98 4.37 8.26 5.19
CA THR A 98 2.93 8.33 5.46
C THR A 98 2.12 7.44 4.51
N TYR A 99 2.74 7.01 3.41
CA TYR A 99 2.11 6.15 2.41
C TYR A 99 3.05 5.06 1.90
N LEU A 100 2.47 3.89 1.68
CA LEU A 100 2.93 2.88 0.74
C LEU A 100 2.32 3.19 -0.63
N TYR A 101 3.12 3.13 -1.69
CA TYR A 101 2.68 3.31 -3.06
C TYR A 101 2.95 2.07 -3.91
N ILE A 102 2.01 1.71 -4.78
CA ILE A 102 2.21 0.72 -5.85
C ILE A 102 2.00 1.43 -7.18
N ILE A 103 2.96 1.29 -8.09
CA ILE A 103 2.92 1.85 -9.42
C ILE A 103 2.65 0.71 -10.39
N ALA A 104 1.62 0.79 -11.22
CA ALA A 104 1.29 -0.28 -12.16
C ALA A 104 0.97 0.26 -13.56
N TRP A 105 1.36 -0.51 -14.58
CA TRP A 105 1.02 -0.22 -15.98
C TRP A 105 0.84 -1.52 -16.75
N ALA A 106 -0.03 -1.50 -17.75
CA ALA A 106 -0.45 -2.68 -18.49
C ALA A 106 -0.21 -2.52 -20.00
N ASP A 107 -0.25 -3.62 -20.73
CA ASP A 107 -0.07 -3.65 -22.19
C ASP A 107 -1.37 -3.42 -22.98
N ALA A 108 -2.51 -3.21 -22.30
CA ALA A 108 -3.82 -3.08 -22.93
C ALA A 108 -4.17 -4.25 -23.86
N ALA A 109 -3.81 -5.49 -23.49
CA ALA A 109 -4.05 -6.65 -24.35
C ALA A 109 -5.16 -7.57 -23.86
N VAL A 110 -5.07 -8.07 -22.62
CA VAL A 110 -5.92 -9.18 -22.16
C VAL A 110 -6.43 -8.93 -20.75
N THR A 111 -5.54 -8.96 -19.78
CA THR A 111 -5.82 -8.81 -18.37
C THR A 111 -4.93 -7.71 -17.79
N GLN A 112 -5.35 -7.15 -16.65
CA GLN A 112 -4.58 -6.16 -15.93
C GLN A 112 -4.97 -6.17 -14.45
N GLY A 113 -3.97 -6.10 -13.58
CA GLY A 113 -4.18 -6.17 -12.14
C GLY A 113 -2.85 -6.21 -11.40
N VAL A 114 -2.89 -5.82 -10.13
CA VAL A 114 -1.78 -6.00 -9.19
C VAL A 114 -2.25 -6.78 -7.97
N ILE A 115 -1.40 -7.63 -7.43
CA ILE A 115 -1.66 -8.39 -6.20
C ILE A 115 -0.40 -8.43 -5.34
N ALA A 116 -0.55 -8.12 -4.06
CA ALA A 116 0.57 -8.00 -3.15
C ALA A 116 0.21 -8.30 -1.69
N ARG A 117 1.26 -8.56 -0.92
CA ARG A 117 1.26 -8.67 0.54
C ARG A 117 2.45 -7.91 1.10
N PHE A 118 2.20 -7.06 2.09
CA PHE A 118 3.20 -6.34 2.87
C PHE A 118 3.07 -6.76 4.33
N ARG A 119 4.18 -7.07 5.00
CA ARG A 119 4.16 -7.34 6.44
C ARG A 119 5.49 -7.01 7.09
N ARG A 120 5.47 -6.55 8.33
CA ARG A 120 6.69 -6.39 9.12
C ARG A 120 7.23 -7.75 9.56
N ASP A 121 8.52 -7.99 9.36
CA ASP A 121 9.24 -9.15 9.88
C ASP A 121 9.54 -8.90 11.36
N GLY A 122 8.82 -9.51 12.30
CA GLY A 122 9.12 -9.36 13.73
C GLY A 122 10.36 -10.08 14.21
N GLY A 123 11.17 -10.68 13.32
CA GLY A 123 12.38 -11.39 13.67
C GLY A 123 12.09 -12.55 14.61
N LEU A 124 12.54 -12.46 15.87
CA LEU A 124 12.27 -13.49 16.88
C LEU A 124 10.82 -13.51 17.40
N MET A 125 10.04 -12.44 17.16
CA MET A 125 8.65 -12.31 17.59
C MET A 125 7.64 -12.87 16.58
N GLY A 126 8.10 -13.41 15.44
CA GLY A 126 7.22 -13.85 14.35
C GLY A 126 6.95 -12.72 13.37
N PHE A 127 5.83 -12.74 12.64
CA PHE A 127 5.49 -11.68 11.68
C PHE A 127 4.38 -10.78 12.23
N GLY A 128 4.38 -9.51 11.84
CA GLY A 128 3.21 -8.64 11.98
C GLY A 128 2.04 -9.14 11.10
N GLU A 129 0.85 -8.66 11.40
CA GLU A 129 -0.31 -8.87 10.54
C GLU A 129 -0.03 -8.34 9.13
N ALA A 130 -0.51 -9.06 8.11
CA ALA A 130 -0.24 -8.72 6.74
C ALA A 130 -1.26 -7.71 6.24
N VAL A 131 -0.78 -6.73 5.49
CA VAL A 131 -1.60 -5.87 4.65
C VAL A 131 -1.63 -6.46 3.25
N LEU A 132 -2.81 -6.65 2.71
CA LEU A 132 -3.07 -7.27 1.42
C LEU A 132 -3.62 -6.24 0.44
N THR A 133 -3.34 -6.45 -0.84
CA THR A 133 -4.18 -5.84 -1.88
C THR A 133 -5.60 -6.39 -1.74
N GLY A 134 -6.58 -5.47 -1.74
CA GLY A 134 -7.99 -5.75 -1.52
C GLY A 134 -8.46 -5.62 -0.07
N ASP A 135 -7.58 -5.29 0.88
CA ASP A 135 -7.99 -4.79 2.19
C ASP A 135 -8.59 -3.38 2.05
N GLU A 136 -9.34 -2.92 3.04
CA GLU A 136 -9.93 -1.58 3.02
C GLU A 136 -8.85 -0.49 3.11
N GLY A 137 -9.12 0.67 2.49
CA GLY A 137 -8.28 1.88 2.62
C GLY A 137 -7.33 2.15 1.45
N TRP A 138 -7.28 1.27 0.46
CA TRP A 138 -6.57 1.55 -0.79
C TRP A 138 -7.25 2.69 -1.57
N GLU A 139 -6.43 3.58 -2.12
CA GLU A 139 -6.82 4.58 -3.09
C GLU A 139 -6.04 4.36 -4.39
N VAL A 140 -6.61 4.75 -5.52
CA VAL A 140 -5.93 4.75 -6.81
C VAL A 140 -6.05 6.11 -7.49
N CYS A 141 -4.98 6.52 -8.16
CA CYS A 141 -5.00 7.59 -9.13
C CYS A 141 -4.62 7.04 -10.50
N ALA A 142 -5.55 7.15 -11.45
CA ALA A 142 -5.32 6.88 -12.85
C ALA A 142 -4.83 8.17 -13.51
N THR A 143 -3.57 8.18 -13.95
CA THR A 143 -2.86 9.41 -14.33
C THR A 143 -3.23 9.92 -15.72
N GLY A 144 -3.71 9.04 -16.59
CA GLY A 144 -3.99 9.36 -17.99
C GLY A 144 -2.79 9.47 -18.91
N VAL A 145 -1.60 9.18 -18.36
CA VAL A 145 -0.40 8.96 -19.14
C VAL A 145 -0.32 7.48 -19.47
N ASN A 146 0.15 7.12 -20.65
CA ASN A 146 0.30 5.71 -21.03
C ASN A 146 1.76 5.26 -20.90
N TYR A 147 1.98 4.14 -20.22
CA TYR A 147 3.24 3.39 -20.23
C TYR A 147 2.98 1.95 -20.68
N ASN A 148 3.66 1.52 -21.73
CA ASN A 148 3.59 0.14 -22.17
C ASN A 148 4.74 -0.66 -21.54
N PRO A 149 4.56 -1.96 -21.25
CA PRO A 149 5.66 -2.86 -20.95
C PRO A 149 6.72 -2.83 -22.07
N GLY A 150 7.99 -2.95 -21.68
CA GLY A 150 9.17 -2.70 -22.51
C GLY A 150 9.67 -1.26 -22.46
N SER A 151 8.98 -0.34 -21.77
CA SER A 151 9.40 1.07 -21.65
C SER A 151 10.39 1.31 -20.53
N GLY A 152 10.51 0.38 -19.57
CA GLY A 152 11.27 0.56 -18.33
C GLY A 152 10.46 1.27 -17.24
N GLY A 153 9.15 1.45 -17.44
CA GLY A 153 8.25 2.09 -16.49
C GLY A 153 8.39 3.61 -16.35
N PRO A 154 7.50 4.23 -15.55
CA PRO A 154 7.56 5.65 -15.26
C PRO A 154 8.76 5.98 -14.35
N PRO A 155 9.60 6.96 -14.73
CA PRO A 155 10.66 7.46 -13.85
C PRO A 155 10.11 8.06 -12.53
N LEU A 156 10.91 8.01 -11.46
CA LEU A 156 10.49 8.46 -10.12
C LEU A 156 10.03 9.93 -10.08
N ASP A 157 10.68 10.83 -10.83
CA ASP A 157 10.26 12.23 -10.93
C ASP A 157 8.89 12.39 -11.60
N VAL A 158 8.59 11.56 -12.60
CA VAL A 158 7.25 11.50 -13.22
C VAL A 158 6.23 10.95 -12.24
N VAL A 159 6.55 9.88 -11.49
CA VAL A 159 5.67 9.34 -10.46
C VAL A 159 5.33 10.40 -9.41
N ASN A 160 6.34 11.10 -8.89
CA ASN A 160 6.13 12.14 -7.88
C ASN A 160 5.36 13.33 -8.42
N ALA A 161 5.57 13.71 -9.69
CA ALA A 161 4.76 14.75 -10.34
C ALA A 161 3.29 14.35 -10.45
N GLN A 162 2.99 13.10 -10.79
CA GLN A 162 1.61 12.60 -10.85
C GLN A 162 0.97 12.55 -9.46
N ILE A 163 1.68 12.13 -8.42
CA ILE A 163 1.18 12.19 -7.04
C ILE A 163 0.72 13.61 -6.67
N GLN A 164 1.51 14.64 -7.02
CA GLN A 164 1.15 16.03 -6.78
C GLN A 164 -0.10 16.46 -7.56
N ILE A 165 -0.27 15.98 -8.79
CA ILE A 165 -1.49 16.24 -9.58
C ILE A 165 -2.70 15.60 -8.92
N CYS A 166 -2.59 14.35 -8.47
CA CYS A 166 -3.68 13.62 -7.83
C CYS A 166 -4.09 14.25 -6.49
N ASN A 167 -3.14 14.79 -5.72
CA ASN A 167 -3.40 15.45 -4.44
C ASN A 167 -4.25 16.73 -4.54
N VAL A 168 -4.31 17.34 -5.73
CA VAL A 168 -5.04 18.61 -5.95
C VAL A 168 -6.19 18.46 -6.93
N ASP A 169 -6.62 17.22 -7.20
CA ASP A 169 -7.66 16.90 -8.19
C ASP A 169 -7.37 17.54 -9.56
N GLY A 170 -6.09 17.56 -9.96
CA GLY A 170 -5.60 18.29 -11.13
C GLY A 170 -5.62 17.50 -12.44
N GLY A 171 -6.01 16.22 -12.40
CA GLY A 171 -6.03 15.33 -13.55
C GLY A 171 -7.09 15.70 -14.58
N ASN A 172 -6.90 15.24 -15.83
CA ASN A 172 -7.86 15.48 -16.90
C ASN A 172 -9.07 14.52 -16.76
N PRO A 173 -10.30 15.02 -16.54
CA PRO A 173 -11.47 14.16 -16.33
C PRO A 173 -11.87 13.28 -17.53
N GLN A 174 -11.31 13.52 -18.72
CA GLN A 174 -11.56 12.71 -19.90
C GLN A 174 -10.60 11.53 -20.03
N THR A 175 -9.49 11.56 -19.32
CA THR A 175 -8.40 10.58 -19.50
C THR A 175 -7.80 10.15 -18.18
N SER A 176 -8.36 10.50 -17.03
CA SER A 176 -7.75 10.26 -15.72
C SER A 176 -8.85 10.15 -14.65
N SER A 177 -8.50 9.72 -13.44
CA SER A 177 -9.41 9.71 -12.28
C SER A 177 -9.63 11.09 -11.66
N VAL A 178 -9.06 12.15 -12.25
CA VAL A 178 -8.95 13.53 -11.72
C VAL A 178 -8.06 13.64 -10.47
N GLY A 179 -8.28 12.78 -9.49
CA GLY A 179 -7.53 12.70 -8.24
C GLY A 179 -7.53 11.27 -7.69
N TRP A 180 -7.36 11.16 -6.37
CA TRP A 180 -7.45 9.89 -5.67
C TRP A 180 -8.92 9.43 -5.58
N VAL A 181 -9.16 8.16 -5.90
CA VAL A 181 -10.47 7.51 -5.71
C VAL A 181 -10.30 6.23 -4.92
N ASP A 182 -11.26 5.90 -4.07
CA ASP A 182 -11.31 4.67 -3.28
C ASP A 182 -12.30 3.66 -3.90
N GLU A 183 -12.67 2.62 -3.15
CA GLU A 183 -13.66 1.61 -3.58
C GLU A 183 -15.09 2.15 -3.74
N VAL A 184 -15.44 3.23 -3.02
CA VAL A 184 -16.74 3.91 -3.19
C VAL A 184 -16.73 4.62 -4.54
N GLY A 185 -15.60 5.24 -4.87
CA GLY A 185 -15.33 5.84 -6.16
C GLY A 185 -16.09 7.15 -6.42
N THR A 186 -15.96 7.61 -7.65
CA THR A 186 -16.59 8.83 -8.16
C THR A 186 -17.13 8.60 -9.58
N ALA A 187 -17.63 9.66 -10.21
CA ALA A 187 -17.95 9.63 -11.65
C ALA A 187 -16.71 9.43 -12.55
N PHE A 188 -15.49 9.57 -12.00
CA PHE A 188 -14.24 9.42 -12.72
C PHE A 188 -13.52 8.11 -12.42
N GLY A 189 -14.13 7.22 -11.64
CA GLY A 189 -13.63 5.86 -11.40
C GLY A 189 -13.58 5.47 -9.93
N ALA A 190 -13.14 4.23 -9.68
CA ALA A 190 -13.02 3.62 -8.36
C ALA A 190 -11.85 2.64 -8.30
N VAL A 191 -11.39 2.29 -7.10
CA VAL A 191 -10.59 1.08 -6.88
C VAL A 191 -11.48 -0.13 -7.15
N ALA A 192 -11.00 -1.04 -8.00
CA ALA A 192 -11.59 -2.34 -8.20
C ALA A 192 -10.90 -3.37 -7.31
N VAL A 193 -11.68 -4.19 -6.61
CA VAL A 193 -11.20 -5.37 -5.89
C VAL A 193 -11.80 -6.62 -6.55
N GLY A 194 -10.93 -7.53 -6.96
CA GLY A 194 -11.27 -8.70 -7.77
C GLY A 194 -11.24 -10.01 -6.99
N GLU A 195 -11.01 -11.11 -7.72
CA GLU A 195 -10.88 -12.43 -7.12
C GLU A 195 -9.68 -12.53 -6.18
N ASP A 196 -9.82 -13.37 -5.16
CA ASP A 196 -8.69 -13.75 -4.30
C ASP A 196 -7.87 -14.89 -4.92
N ASN A 197 -6.71 -15.16 -4.31
CA ASN A 197 -5.79 -16.19 -4.76
C ASN A 197 -6.22 -17.63 -4.39
N THR A 198 -7.52 -17.91 -4.42
CA THR A 198 -8.09 -19.27 -4.25
C THR A 198 -8.96 -19.72 -5.41
N THR A 199 -9.37 -18.80 -6.29
CA THR A 199 -10.32 -19.11 -7.38
C THR A 199 -9.65 -19.99 -8.45
N PRO A 200 -10.15 -21.22 -8.69
CA PRO A 200 -9.55 -22.09 -9.70
C PRO A 200 -9.71 -21.52 -11.11
N TYR A 201 -8.63 -21.52 -11.88
CA TYR A 201 -8.63 -20.97 -13.23
C TYR A 201 -9.34 -21.89 -14.25
N ALA A 202 -10.30 -21.35 -14.97
CA ALA A 202 -11.15 -22.09 -15.92
C ALA A 202 -10.57 -22.18 -17.34
N GLY A 203 -9.29 -21.85 -17.53
CA GLY A 203 -8.59 -22.01 -18.82
C GLY A 203 -8.75 -20.84 -19.78
N GLY A 204 -9.17 -19.68 -19.29
CA GLY A 204 -9.23 -18.43 -20.05
C GLY A 204 -9.77 -17.28 -19.18
N PRO A 205 -9.33 -16.04 -19.42
CA PRO A 205 -9.73 -14.90 -18.61
C PRO A 205 -11.20 -14.55 -18.90
N GLN A 206 -12.01 -14.50 -17.85
CA GLN A 206 -13.43 -14.13 -17.90
C GLN A 206 -13.81 -13.34 -16.64
N PRO A 207 -14.88 -12.52 -16.66
CA PRO A 207 -15.30 -11.79 -15.48
C PRO A 207 -15.49 -12.71 -14.26
N GLY A 208 -14.81 -12.39 -13.15
CA GLY A 208 -14.79 -13.19 -11.92
C GLY A 208 -13.87 -14.43 -11.93
N ASN A 209 -13.09 -14.62 -13.00
CA ASN A 209 -12.04 -15.63 -13.10
C ASN A 209 -11.01 -15.21 -14.16
N GLU A 210 -10.45 -14.02 -13.95
CA GLU A 210 -9.54 -13.35 -14.86
C GLU A 210 -8.14 -13.96 -14.81
N PHE A 211 -7.70 -14.41 -13.64
CA PHE A 211 -6.31 -14.75 -13.36
C PHE A 211 -6.11 -16.22 -12.96
N PRO A 212 -5.02 -16.86 -13.43
CA PRO A 212 -4.46 -18.02 -12.76
C PRO A 212 -4.08 -17.73 -11.31
N LEU A 213 -4.00 -18.80 -10.51
CA LEU A 213 -3.50 -18.70 -9.15
C LEU A 213 -2.04 -18.26 -9.15
N VAL A 214 -1.77 -17.19 -8.43
CA VAL A 214 -0.42 -16.76 -8.09
C VAL A 214 0.18 -17.75 -7.10
N CYS A 215 1.50 -17.98 -7.17
CA CYS A 215 2.17 -18.98 -6.35
C CYS A 215 1.70 -18.98 -4.88
N GLN A 216 0.93 -20.00 -4.52
CA GLN A 216 0.27 -20.11 -3.22
C GLN A 216 1.24 -20.40 -2.07
N ASN A 217 2.52 -20.67 -2.37
CA ASN A 217 3.56 -20.82 -1.35
C ASN A 217 4.05 -19.48 -0.80
N VAL A 218 3.89 -18.38 -1.55
CA VAL A 218 4.40 -17.06 -1.18
C VAL A 218 3.31 -15.99 -1.13
N MET A 219 2.32 -16.07 -2.02
CA MET A 219 1.17 -15.18 -2.02
C MET A 219 0.03 -15.78 -1.17
N PRO A 220 -0.47 -15.07 -0.14
CA PRO A 220 -1.59 -15.53 0.67
C PRO A 220 -2.83 -15.84 -0.16
N ALA A 221 -3.69 -16.71 0.37
CA ALA A 221 -4.96 -17.07 -0.24
C ALA A 221 -5.91 -15.88 -0.30
N GLU A 222 -5.86 -15.01 0.71
CA GLU A 222 -6.77 -13.90 0.94
C GLU A 222 -6.44 -12.65 0.11
N ALA A 223 -5.21 -12.57 -0.43
CA ALA A 223 -4.79 -11.44 -1.26
C ALA A 223 -5.65 -11.39 -2.52
N LYS A 224 -6.14 -10.20 -2.86
CA LYS A 224 -7.02 -9.97 -4.01
C LYS A 224 -6.34 -9.13 -5.07
N TRP A 225 -6.71 -9.37 -6.32
CA TRP A 225 -6.33 -8.49 -7.41
C TRP A 225 -6.97 -7.12 -7.26
N MET A 226 -6.17 -6.08 -7.45
CA MET A 226 -6.62 -4.69 -7.47
C MET A 226 -6.36 -4.05 -8.83
N TRP A 227 -7.30 -3.21 -9.27
CA TRP A 227 -7.13 -2.39 -10.47
C TRP A 227 -7.92 -1.08 -10.36
N PHE A 228 -7.89 -0.28 -11.43
CA PHE A 228 -8.75 0.90 -11.59
C PHE A 228 -9.99 0.55 -12.41
N ASN A 229 -11.17 0.86 -11.87
CA ASN A 229 -12.42 0.81 -12.59
C ASN A 229 -12.77 2.21 -13.12
N TRP A 230 -12.71 2.40 -14.43
CA TRP A 230 -12.96 3.69 -15.08
C TRP A 230 -14.46 4.04 -15.18
N ASP A 231 -15.34 3.04 -15.07
CA ASP A 231 -16.80 3.23 -15.15
C ASP A 231 -17.50 2.35 -14.10
N PRO A 232 -17.41 2.71 -12.81
CA PRO A 232 -17.97 1.91 -11.72
C PRO A 232 -19.50 1.83 -11.75
N GLN A 233 -20.18 2.63 -12.59
CA GLN A 233 -21.63 2.56 -12.75
C GLN A 233 -22.07 1.43 -13.68
N THR A 234 -21.21 1.03 -14.63
CA THR A 234 -21.55 0.02 -15.63
C THR A 234 -20.66 -1.21 -15.58
N VAL A 235 -19.41 -1.06 -15.14
CA VAL A 235 -18.46 -2.15 -14.95
C VAL A 235 -18.57 -2.63 -13.50
N ILE A 236 -19.40 -3.64 -13.28
CA ILE A 236 -19.67 -4.24 -11.98
C ILE A 236 -19.07 -5.64 -11.95
N TRP A 237 -18.09 -5.88 -11.08
CA TRP A 237 -17.50 -7.19 -10.87
C TRP A 237 -18.43 -8.05 -9.98
N PRO A 238 -18.61 -9.35 -10.27
CA PRO A 238 -17.98 -10.14 -11.34
C PRO A 238 -18.78 -10.24 -12.65
N GLN A 239 -19.85 -9.46 -12.86
CA GLN A 239 -20.67 -9.57 -14.08
C GLN A 239 -19.94 -9.05 -15.32
N THR A 240 -19.11 -8.04 -15.12
CA THR A 240 -18.17 -7.42 -16.06
C THR A 240 -16.89 -7.15 -15.29
N SER A 241 -15.79 -6.89 -15.97
CA SER A 241 -14.49 -6.85 -15.30
C SER A 241 -13.69 -5.61 -15.65
N PRO A 242 -13.22 -4.84 -14.65
CA PRO A 242 -12.20 -3.82 -14.85
C PRO A 242 -10.80 -4.43 -15.05
N PHE A 243 -10.65 -5.73 -14.75
CA PHE A 243 -9.41 -6.49 -14.89
C PHE A 243 -9.23 -7.09 -16.28
N LEU A 244 -10.27 -7.04 -17.14
CA LEU A 244 -10.18 -7.43 -18.54
C LEU A 244 -10.06 -6.19 -19.41
N TRP A 245 -9.14 -6.21 -20.37
CA TRP A 245 -9.03 -5.13 -21.32
C TRP A 245 -10.30 -5.07 -22.20
N PRO A 246 -11.05 -3.95 -22.21
CA PRO A 246 -12.32 -3.88 -22.93
C PRO A 246 -12.16 -3.68 -24.46
N GLY A 247 -10.93 -3.50 -24.96
CA GLY A 247 -10.68 -3.13 -26.35
C GLY A 247 -10.85 -1.63 -26.62
N GLY A 248 -10.33 -1.16 -27.76
CA GLY A 248 -10.58 0.21 -28.24
C GLY A 248 -9.63 1.26 -27.65
N GLN A 249 -10.17 2.40 -27.24
CA GLN A 249 -9.40 3.47 -26.59
C GLN A 249 -9.13 3.10 -25.14
N ASN A 250 -7.91 3.39 -24.66
CA ASN A 250 -7.41 3.16 -23.29
C ASN A 250 -8.33 3.78 -22.23
N PRO A 251 -9.23 2.98 -21.62
CA PRO A 251 -10.22 3.50 -20.70
C PRO A 251 -9.75 3.43 -19.25
N ASP A 252 -8.81 2.53 -18.94
CA ASP A 252 -8.16 2.40 -17.63
C ASP A 252 -7.00 3.40 -17.45
N HIS A 253 -6.74 4.24 -18.46
CA HIS A 253 -5.87 5.41 -18.35
C HIS A 253 -4.44 5.05 -17.89
N GLN A 254 -3.87 4.03 -18.55
CA GLN A 254 -2.75 3.18 -18.09
C GLN A 254 -1.44 3.88 -17.67
N PHE A 255 -1.45 4.35 -16.44
CA PHE A 255 -0.36 4.37 -15.50
C PHE A 255 -1.05 4.70 -14.19
N LEU A 256 -1.14 3.68 -13.34
CA LEU A 256 -1.87 3.73 -12.09
C LEU A 256 -0.90 3.91 -10.94
N ILE A 257 -1.31 4.72 -9.98
CA ILE A 257 -0.66 4.88 -8.69
C ILE A 257 -1.67 4.48 -7.65
N PHE A 258 -1.44 3.36 -6.98
CA PHE A 258 -2.18 3.01 -5.78
C PHE A 258 -1.43 3.54 -4.56
N ARG A 259 -2.16 3.91 -3.52
CA ARG A 259 -1.58 4.23 -2.23
C ARG A 259 -2.40 3.67 -1.08
N LEU A 260 -1.72 3.43 0.03
CA LEU A 260 -2.30 3.04 1.31
C LEU A 260 -1.54 3.76 2.42
N ALA A 261 -2.25 4.22 3.46
CA ALA A 261 -1.61 4.86 4.60
C ALA A 261 -0.62 3.89 5.27
N ALA A 262 0.62 4.32 5.48
CA ALA A 262 1.71 3.43 5.91
C ALA A 262 1.56 2.96 7.37
N ASP A 263 0.88 3.73 8.20
CA ASP A 263 0.51 3.38 9.57
C ASP A 263 -0.47 2.20 9.65
N LEU A 264 -1.11 1.85 8.53
CA LEU A 264 -1.91 0.63 8.41
C LEU A 264 -1.07 -0.64 8.27
N ILE A 265 0.27 -0.55 8.11
CA ILE A 265 1.14 -1.73 8.16
C ILE A 265 1.45 -2.04 9.63
N PRO A 266 0.82 -3.07 10.21
CA PRO A 266 0.84 -3.27 11.64
C PRO A 266 2.20 -3.79 12.08
N ASN A 267 2.57 -3.31 13.24
CA ASN A 267 3.79 -3.63 13.92
C ASN A 267 3.69 -5.05 14.53
N PRO A 268 4.78 -5.86 14.56
CA PRO A 268 4.75 -7.20 15.12
C PRO A 268 4.18 -7.23 16.55
N GLN A 269 3.32 -8.21 16.85
CA GLN A 269 2.69 -8.40 18.16
C GLN A 269 3.43 -9.42 19.02
#